data_AF-A0A7J9B7Q4-F1
#
_entry.id   AF-A0A7J9B7Q4-F1
#
_cell.length_a   1.000
_cell.length_b   1.000
_cell.length_c   1.000
_cell.angle_alpha   90.00
_cell.angle_beta   90.00
_cell.angle_gamma   90.00
#
_symmetry.space_group_name_H-M   'P 1'
#
loop_
_entity.id
_entity.type
_entity.pdbx_description
1 polymer ?
#
loop_
_entity_poly.entity_id
_entity_poly.type
_entity_poly.pdbx_seq_one_letter_code
_entity_poly.pdbx_strand_id
1 'polypeptide(L)'
;ALKTELRALYGQLCQDDMPMVRRSAATNLGKFAATVEAPHLKVDIMSMFDDLTRDDQDSVRLLAVEGCAALGKLLEPQDCVAHILPVIVNFSQDKSWRVRYMVANQLYELCEAVGPEPTRSDLVPAYVRLLRDNEAEVRIAAAGKVTKFCRILNSELAIQNILPCVKVKNAYGIL
;
A
#
# COMPACT_ATOMS: atom_id res chain seq x y z
N ALA A 1 -9.39 -24.52 -19.74
CA ALA A 1 -8.45 -25.54 -19.21
C ALA A 1 -7.11 -24.89 -18.86
N LEU A 2 -6.26 -24.56 -19.83
CA LEU A 2 -4.90 -24.06 -19.55
C LEU A 2 -4.84 -22.78 -18.69
N LYS A 3 -5.69 -21.79 -18.96
CA LYS A 3 -5.71 -20.55 -18.14
C LYS A 3 -6.13 -20.80 -16.68
N THR A 4 -7.06 -21.72 -16.47
CA THR A 4 -7.50 -22.14 -15.13
C THR A 4 -6.38 -22.83 -14.38
N GLU A 5 -5.70 -23.76 -15.04
CA GLU A 5 -4.53 -24.46 -14.49
C GLU A 5 -3.40 -23.48 -14.17
N LEU A 6 -3.10 -22.53 -15.07
CA LEU A 6 -2.08 -21.51 -14.83
C LEU A 6 -2.39 -20.66 -13.59
N ARG A 7 -3.64 -20.26 -13.39
CA ARG A 7 -4.06 -19.53 -12.17
C ARG A 7 -3.90 -20.40 -10.93
N ALA A 8 -4.31 -21.67 -10.98
CA ALA A 8 -4.15 -22.58 -9.86
C ALA A 8 -2.67 -22.78 -9.47
N LEU A 9 -1.79 -22.98 -10.46
CA LEU A 9 -0.35 -23.11 -10.25
C LEU A 9 0.25 -21.81 -9.69
N TYR A 10 -0.17 -20.64 -10.18
CA TYR A 10 0.28 -19.37 -9.62
C TYR A 10 -0.13 -19.21 -8.15
N GLY A 11 -1.35 -19.63 -7.81
CA GLY A 11 -1.81 -19.66 -6.42
C GLY A 11 -0.94 -20.53 -5.52
N GLN A 12 -0.47 -21.68 -6.01
CA GLN A 12 0.48 -22.52 -5.29
C GLN A 12 1.82 -21.80 -5.05
N LEU A 13 2.32 -21.02 -6.01
CA LEU A 13 3.53 -20.22 -5.83
C LEU A 13 3.37 -19.14 -4.75
N CYS A 14 2.16 -18.58 -4.59
CA CYS A 14 1.85 -17.62 -3.53
C CYS A 14 1.83 -18.25 -2.13
N GLN A 15 1.67 -19.57 -2.04
CA GLN A 15 1.59 -20.32 -0.78
C GLN A 15 2.77 -21.28 -0.58
N ASP A 16 3.81 -21.19 -1.41
CA ASP A 16 4.97 -22.09 -1.38
C ASP A 16 5.70 -22.03 -0.03
N ASP A 17 6.18 -23.18 0.46
CA ASP A 17 6.88 -23.29 1.74
C ASP A 17 8.15 -22.43 1.77
N MET A 18 8.81 -22.24 0.62
CA MET A 18 10.04 -21.46 0.50
C MET A 18 9.71 -19.96 0.34
N PRO A 19 10.08 -19.08 1.29
CA PRO A 19 9.76 -17.66 1.23
C PRO A 19 10.23 -16.93 -0.02
N MET A 20 11.34 -17.39 -0.62
CA MET A 20 11.88 -16.79 -1.84
C MET A 20 10.98 -17.04 -3.07
N VAL A 21 10.23 -18.13 -3.08
CA VAL A 21 9.24 -18.42 -4.13
C VAL A 21 8.04 -17.49 -3.98
N ARG A 22 7.48 -17.38 -2.76
CA ARG A 22 6.38 -16.45 -2.47
C ARG A 22 6.76 -15.00 -2.73
N ARG A 23 8.00 -14.61 -2.40
CA ARG A 23 8.57 -13.30 -2.75
C ARG A 23 8.54 -13.06 -4.26
N SER A 24 8.99 -14.05 -5.04
CA SER A 24 8.98 -13.97 -6.51
C SER A 24 7.56 -13.87 -7.07
N ALA A 25 6.60 -14.61 -6.50
CA ALA A 25 5.19 -14.51 -6.83
C ALA A 25 4.64 -13.11 -6.51
N ALA A 26 4.88 -12.57 -5.32
CA ALA A 26 4.45 -11.22 -4.94
C ALA A 26 4.99 -10.14 -5.88
N THR A 27 6.27 -10.20 -6.26
CA THR A 27 6.88 -9.28 -7.25
C THR A 27 6.15 -9.28 -8.60
N ASN A 28 5.57 -10.41 -9.00
CA ASN A 28 4.97 -10.58 -10.33
C ASN A 28 3.44 -10.56 -10.33
N LEU A 29 2.78 -10.52 -9.16
CA LEU A 29 1.32 -10.66 -9.05
C LEU A 29 0.59 -9.60 -9.87
N GLY A 30 0.99 -8.33 -9.80
CA GLY A 30 0.36 -7.26 -10.56
C GLY A 30 0.43 -7.45 -12.08
N LYS A 31 1.57 -7.96 -12.58
CA LYS A 31 1.73 -8.27 -14.01
C LYS A 31 0.88 -9.47 -14.41
N PHE A 32 0.83 -10.49 -13.56
CA PHE A 32 0.00 -11.66 -13.79
C PHE A 32 -1.49 -11.28 -13.80
N ALA A 33 -1.94 -10.51 -12.80
CA ALA A 33 -3.30 -10.00 -12.70
C ALA A 33 -3.74 -9.24 -13.96
N ALA A 34 -2.86 -8.41 -14.55
CA ALA A 34 -3.16 -7.66 -15.77
C ALA A 34 -3.43 -8.56 -17.01
N THR A 35 -3.10 -9.86 -16.95
CA THR A 35 -3.38 -10.83 -18.01
C THR A 35 -4.63 -11.68 -17.76
N VAL A 36 -5.25 -11.52 -16.58
CA VAL A 36 -6.41 -12.31 -16.13
C VAL A 36 -7.71 -11.60 -16.46
N GLU A 37 -8.71 -12.38 -16.89
CA GLU A 37 -10.03 -11.84 -17.21
C GLU A 37 -10.77 -11.32 -15.97
N ALA A 38 -11.54 -10.24 -16.12
CA ALA A 38 -12.23 -9.56 -15.01
C ALA A 38 -13.00 -10.47 -14.03
N PRO A 39 -13.74 -11.52 -14.47
CA PRO A 39 -14.44 -12.42 -13.54
C PRO A 39 -13.51 -13.15 -12.55
N HIS A 40 -12.25 -13.34 -12.93
CA HIS A 40 -11.26 -14.06 -12.12
C HIS A 40 -10.37 -13.14 -11.29
N LEU A 41 -10.42 -11.81 -11.52
CA LEU A 41 -9.67 -10.85 -10.69
C LEU A 41 -10.15 -10.90 -9.24
N LYS A 42 -11.46 -10.74 -9.02
CA LYS A 42 -12.03 -10.67 -7.65
C LYS A 42 -11.99 -12.01 -6.90
N VAL A 43 -11.85 -13.12 -7.61
CA VAL A 43 -11.88 -14.47 -7.01
C VAL A 43 -10.45 -14.99 -6.86
N ASP A 44 -9.79 -15.27 -7.97
CA ASP A 44 -8.50 -15.96 -7.98
C ASP A 44 -7.38 -15.00 -7.53
N ILE A 45 -7.29 -13.82 -8.15
CA ILE A 45 -6.19 -12.89 -7.88
C ILE A 45 -6.31 -12.25 -6.49
N MET A 46 -7.51 -11.87 -6.05
CA MET A 46 -7.69 -11.33 -4.71
C MET A 46 -7.39 -12.36 -3.62
N SER A 47 -7.74 -13.63 -3.81
CA SER A 47 -7.34 -14.69 -2.87
C SER A 47 -5.81 -14.80 -2.75
N MET A 48 -5.10 -14.79 -3.88
CA MET A 48 -3.63 -14.82 -3.90
C MET A 48 -3.04 -13.58 -3.23
N PHE A 49 -3.61 -12.42 -3.51
CA PHE A 49 -3.19 -11.15 -2.90
C PHE A 49 -3.36 -11.18 -1.39
N ASP A 50 -4.53 -11.62 -0.91
CA ASP A 50 -4.83 -11.70 0.52
C ASP A 50 -3.85 -12.61 1.26
N ASP A 51 -3.42 -13.72 0.66
CA ASP A 51 -2.41 -14.60 1.25
C ASP A 51 -1.06 -13.89 1.37
N LEU A 52 -0.60 -13.21 0.32
CA LEU A 52 0.65 -12.47 0.31
C LEU A 52 0.66 -11.29 1.28
N THR A 53 -0.50 -10.67 1.54
CA THR A 53 -0.60 -9.58 2.52
C THR A 53 -0.47 -10.04 3.96
N ARG A 54 -0.78 -11.31 4.23
CA ARG A 54 -0.72 -11.95 5.55
C ARG A 54 0.55 -12.77 5.77
N ASP A 55 1.47 -12.74 4.81
CA ASP A 55 2.73 -13.49 4.85
C ASP A 55 3.54 -13.18 6.11
N ASP A 56 4.21 -14.18 6.68
CA ASP A 56 5.01 -14.03 7.88
C ASP A 56 6.29 -13.19 7.62
N GLN A 57 6.82 -13.25 6.41
CA GLN A 57 8.05 -12.58 6.00
C GLN A 57 7.78 -11.16 5.52
N ASP A 58 8.42 -10.18 6.17
CA ASP A 58 8.26 -8.76 5.84
C ASP A 58 8.65 -8.46 4.38
N SER A 59 9.80 -8.98 3.96
CA SER A 59 9.92 -9.88 2.82
C SER A 59 8.92 -9.69 1.68
N VAL A 60 7.85 -10.46 1.82
CA VAL A 60 6.78 -10.66 0.87
C VAL A 60 5.74 -9.56 1.03
N ARG A 61 5.37 -9.23 2.28
CA ARG A 61 4.38 -8.17 2.57
C ARG A 61 4.77 -6.81 1.97
N LEU A 62 6.06 -6.46 1.98
CA LEU A 62 6.53 -5.20 1.40
C LEU A 62 6.28 -5.14 -0.13
N LEU A 63 6.29 -6.28 -0.82
CA LEU A 63 5.94 -6.38 -2.24
C LEU A 63 4.42 -6.41 -2.45
N ALA A 64 3.65 -6.88 -1.48
CA ALA A 64 2.19 -6.75 -1.52
C ALA A 64 1.74 -5.28 -1.48
N VAL A 65 2.54 -4.35 -0.95
CA VAL A 65 2.29 -2.91 -1.10
C VAL A 65 2.28 -2.49 -2.57
N GLU A 66 3.24 -2.99 -3.38
CA GLU A 66 3.24 -2.77 -4.84
C GLU A 66 2.01 -3.37 -5.52
N GLY A 67 1.57 -4.54 -5.01
CA GLY A 67 0.33 -5.19 -5.42
C GLY A 67 -0.90 -4.30 -5.26
N CYS A 68 -0.99 -3.50 -4.18
CA CYS A 68 -2.09 -2.56 -3.97
C CYS A 68 -2.23 -1.58 -5.14
N ALA A 69 -1.13 -0.96 -5.55
CA ALA A 69 -1.11 0.00 -6.65
C ALA A 69 -1.40 -0.66 -8.01
N ALA A 70 -0.91 -1.87 -8.23
CA ALA A 70 -1.16 -2.60 -9.47
C ALA A 70 -2.63 -3.03 -9.59
N LEU A 71 -3.20 -3.62 -8.53
CA LEU A 71 -4.59 -4.07 -8.50
C LEU A 71 -5.56 -2.89 -8.50
N GLY A 72 -5.19 -1.76 -7.90
CA GLY A 72 -5.98 -0.53 -7.95
C GLY A 72 -6.23 0.01 -9.37
N LYS A 73 -5.39 -0.37 -10.34
CA LYS A 73 -5.57 -0.01 -11.76
C LYS A 73 -6.47 -0.98 -12.53
N LEU A 74 -6.75 -2.15 -11.95
CA LEU A 74 -7.48 -3.24 -12.60
C LEU A 74 -8.89 -3.42 -12.04
N LEU A 75 -9.09 -3.04 -10.77
CA LEU A 75 -10.35 -3.18 -10.05
C LEU A 75 -11.25 -1.96 -10.22
N GLU A 76 -12.54 -2.15 -9.98
CA GLU A 76 -13.48 -1.03 -9.92
C GLU A 76 -13.27 -0.23 -8.62
N PRO A 77 -13.56 1.08 -8.58
CA PRO A 77 -13.31 1.91 -7.41
C PRO A 77 -13.92 1.35 -6.11
N GLN A 78 -15.13 0.79 -6.16
CA GLN A 78 -15.78 0.16 -5.01
C GLN A 78 -14.99 -1.04 -4.47
N ASP A 79 -14.37 -1.83 -5.33
CA ASP A 79 -13.57 -2.98 -4.92
C ASP A 79 -12.21 -2.52 -4.34
N CYS A 80 -11.63 -1.46 -4.90
CA CYS A 80 -10.43 -0.83 -4.33
C CYS A 80 -10.68 -0.35 -2.89
N VAL A 81 -11.82 0.28 -2.64
CA VAL A 81 -12.20 0.72 -1.30
C VAL A 81 -12.49 -0.47 -0.38
N ALA A 82 -13.17 -1.51 -0.88
CA ALA A 82 -13.52 -2.66 -0.07
C ALA A 82 -12.31 -3.55 0.30
N HIS A 83 -11.34 -3.69 -0.60
CA HIS A 83 -10.28 -4.69 -0.47
C HIS A 83 -8.86 -4.12 -0.40
N ILE A 84 -8.56 -3.04 -1.14
CA ILE A 84 -7.20 -2.49 -1.20
C ILE A 84 -6.95 -1.47 -0.10
N LEU A 85 -7.91 -0.58 0.17
CA LEU A 85 -7.79 0.43 1.22
C LEU A 85 -7.47 -0.16 2.61
N PRO A 86 -8.17 -1.22 3.10
CA PRO A 86 -7.87 -1.80 4.40
C PRO A 86 -6.45 -2.34 4.49
N VAL A 87 -5.93 -2.92 3.39
CA VAL A 87 -4.55 -3.41 3.31
C VAL A 87 -3.56 -2.27 3.42
N ILE A 88 -3.76 -1.16 2.69
CA ILE A 88 -2.90 0.03 2.77
C ILE A 88 -2.86 0.59 4.21
N VAL A 89 -4.04 0.73 4.82
CA VAL A 89 -4.15 1.25 6.19
C VAL A 89 -3.46 0.32 7.17
N ASN A 90 -3.62 -1.00 7.05
CA ASN A 90 -2.93 -1.97 7.89
C ASN A 90 -1.41 -1.93 7.70
N PHE A 91 -0.93 -1.87 6.46
CA PHE A 91 0.51 -1.79 6.16
C PHE A 91 1.16 -0.49 6.65
N SER A 92 0.41 0.62 6.75
CA SER A 92 0.92 1.87 7.34
C SER A 92 1.33 1.74 8.81
N GLN A 93 0.93 0.65 9.47
CA GLN A 93 1.17 0.34 10.88
C GLN A 93 1.68 -1.11 11.04
N ASP A 94 2.27 -1.68 9.99
CA ASP A 94 2.90 -3.01 10.01
C ASP A 94 4.04 -3.06 11.03
N LYS A 95 4.23 -4.24 11.64
CA LYS A 95 5.32 -4.50 12.60
C LYS A 95 6.72 -4.25 12.00
N SER A 96 6.90 -4.46 10.69
CA SER A 96 8.16 -4.19 9.99
C SER A 96 8.17 -2.77 9.45
N TRP A 97 9.18 -2.00 9.87
CA TRP A 97 9.43 -0.66 9.33
C TRP A 97 9.64 -0.67 7.82
N ARG A 98 10.10 -1.78 7.23
CA ARG A 98 10.29 -1.90 5.77
C ARG A 98 8.96 -1.87 5.02
N VAL A 99 7.93 -2.50 5.58
CA VAL A 99 6.59 -2.48 4.98
C VAL A 99 6.00 -1.07 5.11
N ARG A 100 6.11 -0.44 6.29
CA ARG A 100 5.68 0.96 6.49
C ARG A 100 6.42 1.94 5.58
N TYR A 101 7.73 1.75 5.41
CA TYR A 101 8.56 2.50 4.47
C TYR A 101 8.03 2.36 3.04
N MET A 102 7.66 1.15 2.61
CA MET A 102 7.11 0.95 1.27
C MET A 102 5.78 1.67 1.07
N VAL A 103 4.90 1.71 2.08
CA VAL A 103 3.67 2.52 2.03
C VAL A 103 4.01 4.00 1.88
N ALA A 104 4.94 4.53 2.67
CA ALA A 104 5.37 5.92 2.56
C ALA A 104 5.98 6.23 1.18
N ASN A 105 6.78 5.30 0.64
CA ASN A 105 7.44 5.49 -0.64
C ASN A 105 6.46 5.47 -1.83
N GLN A 106 5.39 4.69 -1.76
CA GLN A 106 4.38 4.54 -2.82
C GLN A 106 3.08 5.28 -2.55
N LEU A 107 3.08 6.20 -1.58
CA LEU A 107 1.87 6.88 -1.12
C LEU A 107 1.02 7.46 -2.26
N TYR A 108 1.66 7.97 -3.31
CA TYR A 108 0.95 8.59 -4.43
C TYR A 108 0.12 7.56 -5.22
N GLU A 109 0.76 6.47 -5.62
CA GLU A 109 0.13 5.38 -6.36
C GLU A 109 -0.98 4.72 -5.53
N LEU A 110 -0.81 4.65 -4.21
CA LEU A 110 -1.82 4.15 -3.29
C LEU A 110 -3.02 5.09 -3.17
N CYS A 111 -2.81 6.42 -3.18
CA CYS A 111 -3.91 7.39 -3.22
C CYS A 111 -4.69 7.31 -4.54
N GLU A 112 -3.98 7.15 -5.67
CA GLU A 112 -4.61 6.96 -6.98
C GLU A 112 -5.47 5.69 -7.02
N ALA A 113 -4.99 4.60 -6.42
CA ALA A 113 -5.69 3.32 -6.39
C ALA A 113 -7.05 3.37 -5.67
N VAL A 114 -7.16 4.15 -4.59
CA VAL A 114 -8.39 4.23 -3.77
C VAL A 114 -9.23 5.48 -4.07
N GLY A 115 -8.65 6.48 -4.72
CA GLY A 115 -9.32 7.72 -5.06
C GLY A 115 -9.37 8.77 -3.93
N PRO A 116 -9.92 9.96 -4.21
CA PRO A 116 -9.75 11.15 -3.39
C PRO A 116 -10.50 11.11 -2.06
N GLU A 117 -11.73 10.59 -2.01
CA GLU A 117 -12.51 10.54 -0.77
C GLU A 117 -11.87 9.60 0.27
N PRO A 118 -11.55 8.33 -0.04
CA PRO A 118 -10.82 7.46 0.89
C PRO A 118 -9.44 7.97 1.26
N THR A 119 -8.77 8.67 0.33
CA THR A 119 -7.49 9.32 0.63
C THR A 119 -7.65 10.35 1.75
N ARG A 120 -8.72 11.14 1.74
CA ARG A 120 -8.98 12.18 2.75
C ARG A 120 -9.42 11.59 4.08
N SER A 121 -10.31 10.60 4.09
CA SER A 121 -10.85 10.01 5.32
C SER A 121 -9.87 9.07 6.02
N ASP A 122 -9.17 8.24 5.27
CA ASP A 122 -8.44 7.08 5.82
C ASP A 122 -6.92 7.18 5.63
N LEU A 123 -6.46 7.70 4.50
CA LEU A 123 -5.01 7.80 4.24
C LEU A 123 -4.36 9.03 4.89
N VAL A 124 -5.10 10.10 5.19
CA VAL A 124 -4.56 11.24 5.97
C VAL A 124 -4.08 10.78 7.37
N PRO A 125 -4.90 10.09 8.20
CA PRO A 125 -4.43 9.54 9.47
C PRO A 125 -3.25 8.58 9.32
N ALA A 126 -3.27 7.71 8.30
CA ALA A 126 -2.17 6.79 8.01
C ALA A 126 -0.87 7.53 7.70
N TYR A 127 -0.93 8.56 6.87
CA TYR A 127 0.23 9.33 6.50
C TYR A 127 0.79 10.17 7.66
N VAL A 128 -0.08 10.70 8.53
CA VAL A 128 0.35 11.37 9.77
C VAL A 128 1.13 10.42 10.67
N ARG A 129 0.74 9.14 10.77
CA ARG A 129 1.52 8.11 11.49
C ARG A 129 2.90 7.93 10.87
N LEU A 130 2.98 7.79 9.55
CA LEU A 130 4.25 7.61 8.83
C LEU A 130 5.21 8.82 8.97
N LEU A 131 4.68 10.05 9.01
CA LEU A 131 5.47 11.25 9.28
C LEU A 131 6.05 11.29 10.71
N ARG A 132 5.38 10.60 11.65
CA ARG A 132 5.77 10.49 13.06
C ARG A 132 6.32 9.12 13.42
N ASP A 133 6.69 8.33 12.42
CA ASP A 133 7.17 6.96 12.61
C ASP A 133 8.42 6.93 13.50
N ASN A 134 8.63 5.84 14.24
CA ASN A 134 9.80 5.71 15.10
C ASN A 134 11.10 5.55 14.29
N GLU A 135 11.01 4.98 13.09
CA GLU A 135 12.14 4.74 12.20
C GLU A 135 12.42 5.94 11.29
N ALA A 136 13.68 6.38 11.27
CA ALA A 136 14.09 7.58 10.54
C ALA A 136 13.87 7.45 9.04
N GLU A 137 14.13 6.29 8.47
CA GLU A 137 13.97 5.98 7.05
C GLU A 137 12.52 6.11 6.60
N VAL A 138 11.56 5.68 7.44
CA VAL A 138 10.13 5.84 7.18
C VAL A 138 9.78 7.33 7.19
N ARG A 139 10.24 8.07 8.20
CA ARG A 139 10.01 9.52 8.27
C ARG A 139 10.62 10.27 7.09
N ILE A 140 11.82 9.91 6.64
CA ILE A 140 12.48 10.51 5.47
C ILE A 140 11.67 10.25 4.20
N ALA A 141 11.25 9.00 3.98
CA ALA A 141 10.41 8.64 2.84
C ALA A 141 9.08 9.42 2.86
N ALA A 142 8.40 9.48 4.01
CA ALA A 142 7.16 10.22 4.18
C ALA A 142 7.38 11.72 3.95
N ALA A 143 8.37 12.34 4.60
CA ALA A 143 8.68 13.76 4.45
C ALA A 143 8.92 14.13 2.97
N GLY A 144 9.58 13.26 2.21
CA GLY A 144 9.80 13.43 0.76
C GLY A 144 8.53 13.47 -0.09
N LYS A 145 7.37 13.04 0.43
CA LYS A 145 6.08 13.06 -0.28
C LYS A 145 5.14 14.21 0.13
N VAL A 146 5.47 14.98 1.18
CA VAL A 146 4.58 15.99 1.79
C VAL A 146 4.01 16.97 0.77
N THR A 147 4.84 17.55 -0.09
CA THR A 147 4.40 18.53 -1.09
C THR A 147 3.38 17.93 -2.06
N LYS A 148 3.61 16.70 -2.52
CA LYS A 148 2.70 16.02 -3.45
C LYS A 148 1.40 15.62 -2.75
N PHE A 149 1.49 15.06 -1.54
CA PHE A 149 0.31 14.67 -0.78
C PHE A 149 -0.59 15.87 -0.47
N CYS A 150 -0.02 17.01 -0.07
CA CYS A 150 -0.79 18.24 0.17
C CYS A 150 -1.52 18.76 -1.08
N ARG A 151 -1.07 18.43 -2.30
CA ARG A 151 -1.77 18.79 -3.55
C ARG A 151 -2.99 17.91 -3.83
N ILE A 152 -3.01 16.69 -3.29
CA ILE A 152 -4.16 15.77 -3.38
C ILE A 152 -5.24 16.19 -2.37
N LEU A 153 -4.81 16.71 -1.23
CA LEU A 153 -5.68 17.28 -0.21
C LEU A 153 -6.14 18.70 -0.58
N ASN A 154 -7.22 19.14 0.08
CA ASN A 154 -7.52 20.57 0.12
C ASN A 154 -6.62 21.27 1.16
N SER A 155 -6.51 22.60 1.06
CA SER A 155 -5.67 23.42 1.95
C SER A 155 -6.01 23.24 3.42
N GLU A 156 -7.29 23.08 3.74
CA GLU A 156 -7.78 22.91 5.11
C GLU A 156 -7.21 21.64 5.76
N LEU A 157 -7.39 20.48 5.12
CA LEU A 157 -6.89 19.20 5.65
C LEU A 157 -5.37 19.20 5.78
N ALA A 158 -4.66 19.80 4.82
CA ALA A 158 -3.20 19.92 4.86
C ALA A 158 -2.73 20.77 6.05
N ILE A 159 -3.37 21.92 6.29
CA ILE A 159 -3.04 22.81 7.42
C ILE A 159 -3.37 22.16 8.76
N GLN A 160 -4.51 21.47 8.86
CA GLN A 160 -4.95 20.84 10.10
C GLN A 160 -4.12 19.61 10.47
N ASN A 161 -3.76 18.77 9.50
CA ASN A 161 -3.18 17.45 9.78
C ASN A 161 -1.69 17.33 9.43
N ILE A 162 -1.26 17.90 8.30
CA ILE A 162 0.10 17.69 7.79
C ILE A 162 1.06 18.74 8.31
N LEU A 163 0.67 20.02 8.26
CA LEU A 163 1.50 21.14 8.70
C LEU A 163 2.04 20.98 10.14
N PRO A 164 1.26 20.52 11.15
CA PRO A 164 1.78 20.32 12.50
C PRO A 164 2.86 19.23 12.60
N CYS A 165 2.90 18.29 11.66
CA CYS A 165 3.87 17.19 11.66
C CYS A 165 5.24 17.61 11.07
N VAL A 166 5.25 18.63 10.22
CA VAL A 166 6.48 19.11 9.53
C VAL A 166 6.97 20.46 10.06
N LYS A 167 6.16 21.15 10.87
CA LYS A 167 6.63 22.31 11.63
C LYS A 167 7.74 21.85 12.57
N VAL A 168 8.94 22.39 12.36
CA VAL A 168 10.04 22.25 13.32
C VAL A 168 9.54 22.82 14.65
N LYS A 169 9.42 21.97 15.67
CA LYS A 169 9.37 22.47 17.04
C LYS A 169 10.76 23.03 17.32
N ASN A 170 10.93 24.33 17.13
CA ASN A 170 12.08 25.00 17.72
C ASN A 170 12.02 24.67 19.21
N ALA A 171 13.02 23.95 19.71
CA ALA A 171 13.16 23.62 21.13
C ALA A 171 13.38 24.88 22.01
N TYR A 172 13.32 26.07 21.41
CA TYR A 172 13.41 27.37 22.04
C TYR A 172 12.32 28.24 21.43
N GLY A 173 11.21 28.44 22.16
CA GLY A 173 10.17 29.38 21.76
C GLY A 173 10.67 30.81 21.88
N ILE A 174 11.31 31.33 20.84
CA ILE A 174 11.59 32.75 20.53
C ILE A 174 11.75 32.76 18.99
N LEU A 175 10.95 33.41 18.16
CA LEU A 175 10.37 34.76 18.14
C LEU A 175 8.90 34.74 17.68
#